data_AF-A0A2A7SAC1-F1
#
_entry.id   AF-A0A2A7SAC1-F1
#
_cell.length_a   1.000
_cell.length_b   1.000
_cell.length_c   1.000
_cell.angle_alpha   90.00
_cell.angle_beta   90.00
_cell.angle_gamma   90.00
#
_symmetry.space_group_name_H-M   'P 1'
#
loop_
_entity.id
_entity.type
_entity.pdbx_description
1 polymer ?
#
loop_
_entity_poly.entity_id
_entity_poly.type
_entity_poly.pdbx_seq_one_letter_code
_entity_poly.pdbx_strand_id
1 'polypeptide(L)'
;MMTPTAQAYAELQQAYDFFNERLFEARLPACLLTFQRERRSYGYFSHEAFVDSTTGKTTDEIALNCAYFATVPLIEILQTLAHEMVHLWQFRFGKPSRKGYHNKEFAAKMKAIGLMPSSTGMPGGEEVGQHMADYVIPGGPFLAACKTLLETSFRITWMDRHPIQPQHNPTPEILKDDPAAEELVTLGAFSMPAESLVASVTRPAGTIDSPGGAGEVGAPTPVTDRSNRLKFTCEKCGDNIWGKPSLANVKHGGECGDAAFVRA
;
A
#
# COMPACT_ATOMS: atom_id res chain seq x y z
N MET A 1 -20.63 0.34 23.01
CA MET A 1 -19.44 -0.04 22.20
C MET A 1 -19.69 0.44 20.78
N MET A 2 -18.67 0.97 20.10
CA MET A 2 -18.81 1.31 18.67
C MET A 2 -18.99 0.03 17.85
N THR A 3 -19.72 0.11 16.73
CA THR A 3 -19.77 -1.01 15.78
C THR A 3 -18.42 -1.16 15.09
N PRO A 4 -18.07 -2.35 14.58
CA PRO A 4 -16.78 -2.59 13.92
C PRO A 4 -16.44 -1.54 12.84
N THR A 5 -17.40 -1.23 11.96
CA THR A 5 -17.23 -0.21 10.92
C THR A 5 -16.99 1.17 11.50
N ALA A 6 -17.80 1.61 12.47
CA ALA A 6 -17.64 2.92 13.07
C ALA A 6 -16.30 3.05 13.81
N GLN A 7 -15.86 1.98 14.49
CA GLN A 7 -14.57 1.95 15.17
C GLN A 7 -13.42 2.04 14.18
N ALA A 8 -13.38 1.17 13.16
CA ALA A 8 -12.28 1.13 12.20
C ALA A 8 -12.07 2.49 11.51
N TYR A 9 -13.15 3.11 11.06
CA TYR A 9 -13.06 4.42 10.40
C TYR A 9 -12.80 5.57 11.38
N ALA A 10 -13.22 5.47 12.63
CA ALA A 10 -12.85 6.46 13.65
C ALA A 10 -11.35 6.40 13.99
N GLU A 11 -10.74 5.20 14.01
CA GLU A 11 -9.30 5.03 14.18
C GLU A 11 -8.54 5.67 13.01
N LEU A 12 -8.93 5.39 11.76
CA LEU A 12 -8.31 6.04 10.59
C LEU A 12 -8.48 7.56 10.62
N GLN A 13 -9.67 8.04 10.99
CA GLN A 13 -9.96 9.47 11.09
C GLN A 13 -9.09 10.14 12.16
N GLN A 14 -8.91 9.50 13.32
CA GLN A 14 -8.02 10.00 14.37
C GLN A 14 -6.58 10.15 13.88
N ALA A 15 -6.05 9.16 13.16
CA ALA A 15 -4.69 9.25 12.60
C ALA A 15 -4.58 10.37 11.55
N TYR A 16 -5.57 10.48 10.66
CA TYR A 16 -5.61 11.53 9.64
C TYR A 16 -5.64 12.93 10.27
N ASP A 17 -6.56 13.18 11.21
CA ASP A 17 -6.70 14.48 11.86
C ASP A 17 -5.43 14.85 12.62
N PHE A 18 -4.85 13.87 13.33
CA PHE A 18 -3.62 14.06 14.08
C PHE A 18 -2.45 14.44 13.17
N PHE A 19 -2.24 13.73 12.05
CA PHE A 19 -1.18 14.08 11.12
C PHE A 19 -1.47 15.38 10.37
N ASN A 20 -2.73 15.69 10.07
CA ASN A 20 -3.09 16.95 9.42
C ASN A 20 -2.69 18.13 10.31
N GLU A 21 -3.01 18.07 11.59
CA GLU A 21 -2.60 19.08 12.57
C GLU A 21 -1.07 19.17 12.67
N ARG A 22 -0.36 18.05 12.85
CA ARG A 22 1.07 18.05 13.18
C ARG A 22 2.02 18.20 12.00
N LEU A 23 1.65 17.73 10.82
CA LEU A 23 2.53 17.67 9.63
C LEU A 23 2.06 18.59 8.48
N PHE A 24 0.82 19.07 8.55
CA PHE A 24 0.20 19.86 7.48
C PHE A 24 -0.48 21.15 7.96
N GLU A 25 -0.23 21.57 9.21
CA GLU A 25 -0.77 22.83 9.78
C GLU A 25 -2.31 22.90 9.75
N ALA A 26 -2.98 21.74 9.86
CA ALA A 26 -4.43 21.59 9.73
C ALA A 26 -5.00 22.11 8.40
N ARG A 27 -4.20 22.13 7.32
CA ARG A 27 -4.60 22.69 6.03
C ARG A 27 -5.27 21.69 5.09
N LEU A 28 -5.13 20.39 5.30
CA LEU A 28 -5.72 19.41 4.38
C LEU A 28 -7.24 19.37 4.54
N PRO A 29 -8.01 19.40 3.44
CA PRO A 29 -9.45 19.26 3.50
C PRO A 29 -9.83 17.82 3.86
N ALA A 30 -10.96 17.66 4.55
CA ALA A 30 -11.52 16.35 4.80
C ALA A 30 -11.72 15.57 3.49
N CYS A 31 -11.45 14.27 3.53
CA CYS A 31 -11.63 13.33 2.43
C CYS A 31 -12.25 12.02 2.94
N LEU A 32 -12.73 11.16 2.04
CA LEU A 32 -13.17 9.83 2.43
C LEU A 32 -11.96 8.92 2.64
N LEU A 33 -11.85 8.39 3.85
CA LEU A 33 -10.92 7.31 4.18
C LEU A 33 -11.59 5.99 3.83
N THR A 34 -10.92 5.12 3.08
CA THR A 34 -11.50 3.84 2.64
C THR A 34 -10.53 2.68 2.87
N PHE A 35 -11.08 1.50 3.12
CA PHE A 35 -10.32 0.25 3.00
C PHE A 35 -10.45 -0.31 1.61
N GLN A 36 -9.30 -0.64 1.00
CA GLN A 36 -9.24 -1.23 -0.32
C GLN A 36 -8.39 -2.51 -0.31
N ARG A 37 -8.54 -3.35 -1.34
CA ARG A 37 -7.78 -4.59 -1.52
C ARG A 37 -7.14 -4.65 -2.90
N GLU A 38 -6.46 -3.57 -3.29
CA GLU A 38 -5.77 -3.52 -4.57
C GLU A 38 -4.49 -4.35 -4.54
N ARG A 39 -4.19 -5.06 -5.63
CA ARG A 39 -2.95 -5.83 -5.69
C ARG A 39 -1.77 -4.88 -5.90
N ARG A 40 -0.74 -4.99 -5.05
CA ARG A 40 0.56 -4.28 -5.17
C ARG A 40 0.56 -2.78 -4.84
N SER A 41 -0.37 -2.29 -4.03
CA SER A 41 -0.31 -0.93 -3.45
C SER A 41 -0.66 -1.00 -1.96
N TYR A 42 0.09 -0.27 -1.12
CA TYR A 42 -0.22 -0.13 0.31
C TYR A 42 -1.35 0.86 0.58
N GLY A 43 -1.49 1.84 -0.32
CA GLY A 43 -2.55 2.85 -0.32
C GLY A 43 -2.53 3.63 -1.62
N TYR A 44 -3.52 4.50 -1.80
CA TYR A 44 -3.53 5.47 -2.89
C TYR A 44 -4.43 6.66 -2.57
N PHE A 45 -4.11 7.80 -3.18
CA PHE A 45 -4.94 8.98 -3.25
C PHE A 45 -5.70 9.06 -4.58
N SER A 46 -6.97 9.43 -4.53
CA SER A 46 -7.78 9.70 -5.72
C SER A 46 -8.54 11.02 -5.55
N HIS A 47 -8.26 11.99 -6.42
CA HIS A 47 -8.90 13.29 -6.35
C HIS A 47 -10.35 13.24 -6.86
N GLU A 48 -11.26 13.92 -6.17
CA GLU A 48 -12.68 14.03 -6.55
C GLU A 48 -13.36 12.67 -6.84
N ALA A 49 -12.94 11.62 -6.14
CA ALA A 49 -13.34 10.23 -6.38
C ALA A 49 -14.80 9.95 -6.04
N PHE A 50 -15.38 10.73 -5.12
CA PHE A 50 -16.75 10.55 -4.66
C PHE A 50 -17.57 11.82 -4.85
N VAL A 51 -18.87 11.64 -5.07
CA VAL A 51 -19.85 12.73 -5.16
C VAL A 51 -20.94 12.54 -4.11
N ASP A 52 -21.24 13.61 -3.38
CA ASP A 52 -22.42 13.68 -2.52
C ASP A 52 -23.66 13.85 -3.41
N SER A 53 -24.55 12.85 -3.43
CA SER A 53 -25.75 12.85 -4.27
C SER A 53 -26.78 13.92 -3.88
N THR A 54 -26.69 14.48 -2.68
CA THR A 54 -27.62 15.50 -2.17
C THR A 54 -27.17 16.92 -2.52
N THR A 55 -25.86 17.15 -2.56
CA THR A 55 -25.28 18.47 -2.82
C THR A 55 -24.58 18.59 -4.18
N GLY A 56 -24.28 17.46 -4.83
CA GLY A 56 -23.49 17.38 -6.06
C GLY A 56 -22.01 17.68 -5.89
N LYS A 57 -21.54 17.93 -4.65
CA LYS A 57 -20.13 18.24 -4.37
C LYS A 57 -19.28 16.98 -4.40
N THR A 58 -18.08 17.09 -4.95
CA THR A 58 -17.10 16.01 -4.93
C THR A 58 -16.19 16.10 -3.70
N THR A 59 -15.63 14.95 -3.30
CA THR A 59 -14.59 14.83 -2.28
C THR A 59 -13.51 13.87 -2.74
N ASP A 60 -12.31 14.03 -2.20
CA ASP A 60 -11.19 13.13 -2.46
C ASP A 60 -11.33 11.82 -1.67
N GLU A 61 -10.50 10.85 -2.05
CA GLU A 61 -10.29 9.57 -1.35
C GLU A 61 -8.83 9.43 -0.93
N ILE A 62 -8.61 8.98 0.29
CA ILE A 62 -7.37 8.29 0.69
C ILE A 62 -7.75 6.85 1.04
N ALA A 63 -7.27 5.92 0.21
CA ALA A 63 -7.49 4.50 0.39
C ALA A 63 -6.28 3.87 1.08
N LEU A 64 -6.53 3.05 2.09
CA LEU A 64 -5.54 2.22 2.76
C LEU A 64 -5.81 0.74 2.48
N ASN A 65 -4.78 0.00 2.13
CA ASN A 65 -4.90 -1.42 1.85
C ASN A 65 -4.83 -2.25 3.12
N CYS A 66 -6.00 -2.56 3.67
CA CYS A 66 -6.13 -3.30 4.93
C CYS A 66 -5.58 -4.73 4.85
N ALA A 67 -5.34 -5.26 3.65
CA ALA A 67 -4.72 -6.58 3.47
C ALA A 67 -3.26 -6.65 3.96
N TYR A 68 -2.60 -5.51 4.18
CA TYR A 68 -1.25 -5.46 4.76
C TYR A 68 -1.24 -5.22 6.26
N PHE A 69 -2.35 -4.84 6.89
CA PHE A 69 -2.33 -4.39 8.29
C PHE A 69 -1.89 -5.46 9.28
N ALA A 70 -2.02 -6.75 8.91
CA ALA A 70 -1.53 -7.87 9.70
C ALA A 70 -0.08 -8.28 9.39
N THR A 71 0.51 -7.75 8.32
CA THR A 71 1.80 -8.19 7.74
C THR A 71 2.84 -7.07 7.61
N VAL A 72 2.47 -5.83 7.93
CA VAL A 72 3.43 -4.73 8.17
C VAL A 72 3.29 -4.12 9.56
N PRO A 73 4.36 -3.52 10.12
CA PRO A 73 4.28 -2.80 11.38
C PRO A 73 3.33 -1.61 11.33
N LEU A 74 2.79 -1.21 12.48
CA LEU A 74 1.89 -0.05 12.60
C LEU A 74 2.51 1.24 12.04
N ILE A 75 3.82 1.43 12.24
CA ILE A 75 4.53 2.60 11.70
C ILE A 75 4.47 2.68 10.16
N GLU A 76 4.47 1.54 9.45
CA GLU A 76 4.37 1.51 7.98
C GLU A 76 2.94 1.82 7.50
N ILE A 77 1.92 1.45 8.27
CA ILE A 77 0.53 1.84 7.99
C ILE A 77 0.37 3.36 8.11
N LEU A 78 0.92 3.93 9.19
CA LEU A 78 0.91 5.37 9.42
C LEU A 78 1.74 6.14 8.38
N GLN A 79 2.86 5.56 7.94
CA GLN A 79 3.70 6.11 6.88
C GLN A 79 2.93 6.15 5.57
N THR A 80 2.22 5.07 5.21
CA THR A 80 1.36 5.02 4.03
C THR A 80 0.29 6.11 4.09
N LEU A 81 -0.39 6.29 5.22
CA LEU A 81 -1.37 7.37 5.38
C LEU A 81 -0.73 8.75 5.15
N ALA A 82 0.40 9.04 5.78
CA ALA A 82 1.10 10.31 5.63
C ALA A 82 1.60 10.56 4.19
N HIS A 83 2.03 9.51 3.47
CA HIS A 83 2.37 9.57 2.05
C HIS A 83 1.16 10.02 1.21
N GLU A 84 0.02 9.35 1.37
CA GLU A 84 -1.20 9.71 0.62
C GLU A 84 -1.72 11.11 0.99
N MET A 85 -1.49 11.56 2.22
CA MET A 85 -1.76 12.95 2.63
C MET A 85 -0.86 13.97 1.90
N VAL A 86 0.37 13.61 1.50
CA VAL A 86 1.19 14.48 0.63
C VAL A 86 0.63 14.55 -0.78
N HIS A 87 0.06 13.45 -1.31
CA HIS A 87 -0.65 13.51 -2.57
C HIS A 87 -1.87 14.44 -2.50
N LEU A 88 -2.68 14.33 -1.45
CA LEU A 88 -3.79 15.25 -1.20
C LEU A 88 -3.30 16.70 -1.10
N TRP A 89 -2.25 16.96 -0.31
CA TRP A 89 -1.64 18.29 -0.18
C TRP A 89 -1.23 18.85 -1.53
N GLN A 90 -0.51 18.06 -2.34
CA GLN A 90 0.00 18.53 -3.62
C GLN A 90 -1.15 18.83 -4.58
N PHE A 91 -2.18 17.99 -4.62
CA PHE A 91 -3.34 18.23 -5.47
C PHE A 91 -4.08 19.52 -5.10
N ARG A 92 -4.23 19.80 -3.79
CA ARG A 92 -5.01 20.94 -3.30
C ARG A 92 -4.22 22.26 -3.25
N PHE A 93 -2.90 22.20 -3.08
CA PHE A 93 -2.07 23.39 -2.82
C PHE A 93 -0.81 23.50 -3.69
N GLY A 94 -0.51 22.47 -4.47
CA GLY A 94 0.69 22.39 -5.30
C GLY A 94 0.39 22.23 -6.78
N LYS A 95 1.35 21.64 -7.50
CA LYS A 95 1.32 21.40 -8.94
C LYS A 95 1.74 19.96 -9.21
N PRO A 96 0.82 18.99 -9.10
CA PRO A 96 1.11 17.62 -9.48
C PRO A 96 1.48 17.55 -10.96
N SER A 97 2.32 16.57 -11.30
CA SER A 97 2.67 16.29 -12.69
C SER A 97 1.68 15.30 -13.32
N ARG A 98 2.11 14.50 -14.30
CA ARG A 98 1.30 13.41 -14.83
C ARG A 98 0.93 12.41 -13.72
N LYS A 99 -0.19 11.69 -13.90
CA LYS A 99 -0.71 10.72 -12.92
C LYS A 99 0.39 9.80 -12.39
N GLY A 100 0.52 9.73 -11.07
CA GLY A 100 1.47 8.88 -10.34
C GLY A 100 2.94 9.34 -10.37
N TYR A 101 3.27 10.45 -11.03
CA TYR A 101 4.65 10.96 -11.02
C TYR A 101 4.90 11.88 -9.82
N HIS A 102 5.85 11.48 -8.98
CA HIS A 102 6.31 12.23 -7.82
C HIS A 102 7.40 13.19 -8.27
N ASN A 103 7.06 14.47 -8.39
CA ASN A 103 7.98 15.51 -8.82
C ASN A 103 8.75 16.11 -7.63
N LYS A 104 9.59 17.12 -7.90
CA LYS A 104 10.42 17.78 -6.88
C LYS A 104 9.61 18.46 -5.78
N GLU A 105 8.41 18.95 -6.06
CA GLU A 105 7.55 19.59 -5.06
C GLU A 105 6.96 18.54 -4.11
N PHE A 106 6.50 17.41 -4.64
CA PHE A 106 6.10 16.25 -3.82
C PHE A 106 7.25 15.80 -2.92
N ALA A 107 8.43 15.61 -3.52
CA ALA A 107 9.62 15.15 -2.79
C ALA A 107 10.04 16.13 -1.69
N ALA A 108 9.98 17.44 -1.95
CA ALA A 108 10.24 18.45 -0.95
C ALA A 108 9.24 18.39 0.22
N LYS A 109 7.94 18.18 -0.06
CA LYS A 109 6.93 18.06 0.99
C LYS A 109 7.09 16.78 1.80
N MET A 110 7.37 15.63 1.17
CA MET A 110 7.70 14.38 1.87
C MET A 110 8.83 14.62 2.87
N LYS A 111 9.96 15.19 2.42
CA LYS A 111 11.11 15.46 3.29
C LYS A 111 10.76 16.42 4.42
N ALA A 112 9.96 17.45 4.13
CA ALA A 112 9.51 18.41 5.14
C ALA A 112 8.65 17.76 6.25
N ILE A 113 7.88 16.73 5.94
CA ILE A 113 7.10 15.99 6.95
C ILE A 113 7.91 14.87 7.61
N GLY A 114 9.16 14.62 7.22
CA GLY A 114 10.02 13.58 7.80
C GLY A 114 9.98 12.24 7.08
N LEU A 115 9.54 12.20 5.81
CA LEU A 115 9.60 11.01 4.95
C LEU A 115 10.54 11.26 3.77
N MET A 116 11.47 10.35 3.50
CA MET A 116 12.37 10.45 2.37
C MET A 116 11.83 9.66 1.18
N PRO A 117 11.41 10.32 0.09
CA PRO A 117 11.01 9.61 -1.13
C PRO A 117 12.23 8.89 -1.73
N SER A 118 12.02 7.66 -2.19
CA SER A 118 13.08 6.84 -2.78
C SER A 118 12.51 5.88 -3.83
N SER A 119 13.11 5.85 -5.02
CA SER A 119 12.76 4.89 -6.07
C SER A 119 13.02 3.43 -5.67
N THR A 120 13.80 3.20 -4.62
CA THR A 120 14.12 1.87 -4.08
C THR A 120 13.50 1.62 -2.71
N GLY A 121 12.84 2.62 -2.10
CA GLY A 121 12.40 2.58 -0.70
C GLY A 121 13.55 2.64 0.32
N MET A 122 14.80 2.76 -0.13
CA MET A 122 15.99 2.73 0.72
C MET A 122 16.91 3.95 0.43
N PRO A 123 17.89 4.24 1.30
CA PRO A 123 18.90 5.26 1.02
C PRO A 123 19.61 5.03 -0.31
N GLY A 124 19.89 6.12 -1.04
CA GLY A 124 20.56 6.08 -2.35
C GLY A 124 19.63 5.89 -3.56
N GLY A 125 18.32 5.70 -3.35
CA GLY A 125 17.34 5.79 -4.44
C GLY A 125 17.12 7.22 -4.93
N GLU A 126 16.58 7.36 -6.13
CA GLU A 126 16.17 8.66 -6.69
C GLU A 126 15.02 9.24 -5.86
N GLU A 127 14.94 10.55 -5.73
CA GLU A 127 13.89 11.22 -4.93
C GLU A 127 12.61 11.53 -5.74
N VAL A 128 12.64 11.37 -7.07
CA VAL A 128 11.52 11.66 -7.98
C VAL A 128 11.31 10.53 -8.97
N GLY A 129 10.06 10.29 -9.38
CA GLY A 129 9.78 9.19 -10.30
C GLY A 129 8.31 8.76 -10.38
N GLN A 130 8.04 7.83 -11.28
CA GLN A 130 6.69 7.31 -11.56
C GLN A 130 6.22 6.26 -10.54
N HIS A 131 7.17 5.51 -9.97
CA HIS A 131 6.94 4.48 -8.98
C HIS A 131 7.92 4.75 -7.86
N MET A 132 7.40 5.27 -6.77
CA MET A 132 8.20 5.69 -5.63
C MET A 132 7.72 4.96 -4.40
N ALA A 133 8.66 4.58 -3.56
CA ALA A 133 8.41 4.29 -2.17
C ALA A 133 9.01 5.44 -1.35
N ASP A 134 9.05 5.27 -0.05
CA ASP A 134 9.69 6.19 0.87
C ASP A 134 10.14 5.43 2.12
N TYR A 135 10.99 6.07 2.90
CA TYR A 135 11.39 5.60 4.21
C TYR A 135 11.37 6.75 5.21
N VAL A 136 11.24 6.41 6.49
CA VAL A 136 11.22 7.40 7.57
C VAL A 136 12.60 8.04 7.72
N ILE A 137 12.63 9.38 7.78
CA ILE A 137 13.85 10.12 8.12
C ILE A 137 14.06 10.02 9.63
N PRO A 138 15.22 9.48 10.08
CA PRO A 138 15.57 9.46 11.50
C PRO A 138 15.47 10.85 12.14
N GLY A 139 14.86 10.95 13.32
CA GLY A 139 14.63 12.18 14.06
C GLY A 139 13.65 13.16 13.38
N GLY A 140 12.99 12.76 12.30
CA GLY A 140 12.11 13.62 11.51
C GLY A 140 10.76 13.90 12.16
N PRO A 141 10.01 14.91 11.66
CA PRO A 141 8.69 15.28 12.18
C PRO A 141 7.67 14.13 12.20
N PHE A 142 7.67 13.28 11.18
CA PHE A 142 6.81 12.09 11.13
C PHE A 142 7.04 11.16 12.31
N LEU A 143 8.30 10.81 12.60
CA LEU A 143 8.66 9.91 13.70
C LEU A 143 8.23 10.50 15.06
N ALA A 144 8.45 11.80 15.27
CA ALA A 144 8.01 12.51 16.46
C ALA A 144 6.47 12.56 16.60
N ALA A 145 5.75 12.73 15.49
CA ALA A 145 4.29 12.70 15.46
C ALA A 145 3.78 11.29 15.81
N CYS A 146 4.37 10.23 15.24
CA CYS A 146 4.04 8.85 15.56
C CYS A 146 4.24 8.54 17.05
N LYS A 147 5.35 8.99 17.64
CA LYS A 147 5.59 8.82 19.08
C LYS A 147 4.44 9.42 19.90
N THR A 148 4.13 10.69 19.63
CA THR A 148 3.06 11.41 20.34
C THR A 148 1.69 10.73 20.15
N LEU A 149 1.38 10.25 18.94
CA LEU A 149 0.12 9.55 18.68
C LEU A 149 0.04 8.23 19.44
N LEU A 150 1.13 7.46 19.50
CA LEU A 150 1.15 6.14 20.15
C LEU A 150 1.22 6.19 21.68
N GLU A 151 1.64 7.31 22.26
CA GLU A 151 1.48 7.60 23.69
C GLU A 151 -0.01 7.75 24.09
N THR A 152 -0.90 8.00 23.12
CA THR A 152 -2.35 8.00 23.35
C THR A 152 -2.94 6.58 23.34
N SER A 153 -4.27 6.47 23.49
CA SER A 153 -5.00 5.21 23.30
C SER A 153 -5.20 4.83 21.82
N PHE A 154 -4.59 5.53 20.86
CA PHE A 154 -4.72 5.26 19.43
C PHE A 154 -4.28 3.84 19.07
N ARG A 155 -5.11 3.07 18.38
CA ARG A 155 -4.78 1.74 17.85
C ARG A 155 -5.44 1.56 16.49
N ILE A 156 -4.93 0.63 15.70
CA ILE A 156 -5.66 0.06 14.56
C ILE A 156 -6.10 -1.33 14.97
N THR A 157 -7.41 -1.51 15.18
CA THR A 157 -7.95 -2.71 15.84
C THR A 157 -8.36 -3.79 14.83
N TRP A 158 -8.84 -3.39 13.65
CA TRP A 158 -9.38 -4.31 12.66
C TRP A 158 -8.34 -4.68 11.60
N MET A 159 -8.09 -5.98 11.45
CA MET A 159 -7.06 -6.51 10.56
C MET A 159 -7.64 -7.57 9.61
N ASP A 160 -7.06 -7.67 8.43
CA ASP A 160 -7.44 -8.70 7.46
C ASP A 160 -6.97 -10.08 7.92
N ARG A 161 -7.90 -11.05 7.90
CA ARG A 161 -7.59 -12.45 8.20
C ARG A 161 -6.94 -13.23 7.08
N HIS A 162 -6.86 -12.63 5.89
CA HIS A 162 -6.23 -13.18 4.69
C HIS A 162 -5.19 -12.19 4.14
N PRO A 163 -4.15 -11.89 4.93
CA PRO A 163 -3.25 -10.80 4.59
C PRO A 163 -2.34 -11.15 3.42
N ILE A 164 -1.85 -10.10 2.75
CA ILE A 164 -0.84 -10.21 1.69
C ILE A 164 0.53 -10.01 2.34
N GLN A 165 1.48 -10.87 2.00
CA GLN A 165 2.86 -10.68 2.44
C GLN A 165 3.52 -9.54 1.65
N PRO A 166 4.13 -8.54 2.33
CA PRO A 166 4.83 -7.46 1.66
C PRO A 166 6.03 -8.01 0.87
N GLN A 167 6.38 -7.34 -0.23
CA GLN A 167 7.53 -7.69 -1.08
C GLN A 167 8.77 -6.82 -0.77
N HIS A 168 8.77 -6.07 0.34
CA HIS A 168 9.75 -5.03 0.65
C HIS A 168 10.63 -5.36 1.88
N ASN A 169 11.82 -4.77 1.93
CA ASN A 169 12.77 -4.84 3.04
C ASN A 169 12.47 -3.68 4.02
N PRO A 170 12.36 -3.90 5.34
CA PRO A 170 11.51 -3.04 6.15
C PRO A 170 12.23 -1.77 6.64
N THR A 171 11.45 -0.71 6.87
CA THR A 171 11.83 0.57 7.53
C THR A 171 12.69 0.45 8.82
N PRO A 172 12.59 -0.62 9.65
CA PRO A 172 13.35 -0.75 10.89
C PRO A 172 14.87 -0.65 10.76
N GLU A 173 15.48 -1.13 9.66
CA GLU A 173 16.95 -1.12 9.55
C GLU A 173 17.52 0.31 9.49
N ILE A 174 16.78 1.24 8.86
CA ILE A 174 17.17 2.66 8.75
C ILE A 174 17.09 3.36 10.11
N LEU A 175 16.28 2.84 11.02
CA LEU A 175 15.97 3.44 12.32
C LEU A 175 16.73 2.79 13.48
N LYS A 176 17.63 1.82 13.21
CA LYS A 176 18.27 0.97 14.21
C LYS A 176 19.01 1.71 15.34
N ASP A 177 19.55 2.89 15.05
CA ASP A 177 20.31 3.71 16.01
C ASP A 177 19.57 5.00 16.39
N ASP A 178 18.29 5.14 16.03
CA ASP A 178 17.48 6.31 16.35
C ASP A 178 16.80 6.14 17.73
N PRO A 179 17.04 7.04 18.70
CA PRO A 179 16.46 6.93 20.04
C PRO A 179 14.92 7.03 20.04
N ALA A 180 14.33 7.80 19.12
CA ALA A 180 12.88 7.87 18.99
C ALA A 180 12.30 6.58 18.41
N ALA A 181 13.07 5.86 17.59
CA ALA A 181 12.67 4.54 17.11
C ALA A 181 12.71 3.49 18.23
N GLU A 182 13.72 3.49 19.10
CA GLU A 182 13.76 2.60 20.27
C GLU A 182 12.53 2.78 21.17
N GLU A 183 12.11 4.01 21.40
CA GLU A 183 10.92 4.31 22.18
C GLU A 183 9.63 3.86 21.48
N LEU A 184 9.54 4.03 20.17
CA LEU A 184 8.44 3.51 19.36
C LEU A 184 8.36 1.98 19.37
N VAL A 185 9.48 1.27 19.55
CA VAL A 185 9.46 -0.19 19.80
C VAL A 185 8.74 -0.48 21.12
N THR A 186 9.02 0.27 22.18
CA THR A 186 8.33 0.08 23.48
C THR A 186 6.83 0.40 23.40
N LEU A 187 6.44 1.30 22.50
CA LEU A 187 5.03 1.64 22.21
C LEU A 187 4.36 0.66 21.22
N GLY A 188 5.08 -0.35 20.74
CA GLY A 188 4.56 -1.39 19.85
C GLY A 188 4.43 -0.97 18.38
N ALA A 189 5.02 0.16 17.96
CA ALA A 189 4.93 0.67 16.59
C ALA A 189 5.55 -0.28 15.55
N PHE A 190 6.60 -0.99 15.97
CA PHE A 190 7.35 -1.98 15.19
C PHE A 190 6.85 -3.41 15.40
N SER A 191 5.92 -3.62 16.33
CA SER A 191 5.34 -4.93 16.55
C SER A 191 4.44 -5.29 15.39
N MET A 192 4.79 -6.38 14.73
CA MET A 192 3.83 -7.13 13.95
C MET A 192 2.70 -7.60 14.87
N PRO A 193 1.43 -7.51 14.48
CA PRO A 193 0.38 -8.20 15.22
C PRO A 193 0.76 -9.68 15.35
N ALA A 194 0.83 -10.15 16.59
CA ALA A 194 1.50 -11.40 16.95
C ALA A 194 1.07 -12.57 16.04
N GLU A 195 2.04 -13.38 15.58
CA GLU A 195 1.80 -14.60 14.80
C GLU A 195 0.75 -15.53 15.45
N SER A 196 0.55 -15.45 16.78
CA SER A 196 -0.51 -16.18 17.50
C SER A 196 -1.93 -15.68 17.18
N LEU A 197 -2.15 -14.38 17.00
CA LEU A 197 -3.40 -13.85 16.47
C LEU A 197 -3.55 -14.30 15.01
N VAL A 198 -2.47 -14.20 14.21
CA VAL A 198 -2.49 -14.60 12.80
C VAL A 198 -2.84 -16.09 12.66
N ALA A 199 -2.23 -16.99 13.45
CA ALA A 199 -2.51 -18.43 13.45
C ALA A 199 -3.94 -18.78 13.89
N SER A 200 -4.54 -17.99 14.78
CA SER A 200 -5.94 -18.14 15.22
C SER A 200 -6.95 -17.58 14.20
N VAL A 201 -6.47 -16.77 13.26
CA VAL A 201 -7.23 -15.99 12.28
C VAL A 201 -7.08 -16.58 10.86
N THR A 202 -5.96 -17.27 10.60
CA THR A 202 -5.69 -18.01 9.38
C THR A 202 -6.35 -19.38 9.45
N ARG A 203 -7.44 -19.56 8.69
CA ARG A 203 -7.81 -20.88 8.18
C ARG A 203 -7.00 -21.12 6.91
N PRO A 204 -6.64 -22.37 6.56
CA PRO A 204 -6.10 -22.67 5.24
C PRO A 204 -7.02 -22.06 4.19
N ALA A 205 -6.44 -21.64 3.07
CA ALA A 205 -7.16 -21.03 1.94
C ALA A 205 -8.23 -21.97 1.39
N GLY A 206 -9.36 -22.07 2.10
CA GLY A 206 -10.61 -22.60 1.61
C GLY A 206 -11.17 -21.55 0.68
N THR A 207 -11.49 -22.00 -0.53
CA THR A 207 -12.26 -21.28 -1.56
C THR A 207 -13.16 -20.20 -0.96
N ILE A 208 -12.94 -18.96 -1.39
CA ILE A 208 -13.83 -17.84 -1.09
C ILE A 208 -15.20 -18.21 -1.66
N ASP A 209 -16.13 -18.60 -0.81
CA ASP A 209 -17.53 -18.73 -1.18
C ASP A 209 -18.08 -17.29 -1.25
N SER A 210 -18.28 -16.80 -2.46
CA SER A 210 -18.87 -15.48 -2.69
C SER A 210 -20.33 -15.52 -2.23
N PRO A 211 -20.77 -14.70 -1.26
CA PRO A 211 -22.18 -14.61 -0.95
C PRO A 211 -22.83 -13.69 -1.99
N GLY A 212 -23.34 -14.27 -3.07
CA GLY A 212 -24.16 -13.60 -4.06
C GLY A 212 -25.55 -14.22 -4.11
N GLY A 213 -26.45 -13.74 -3.26
CA GLY A 213 -27.87 -14.10 -3.29
C GLY A 213 -28.61 -13.42 -4.43
N ALA A 214 -29.26 -14.25 -5.26
CA ALA A 214 -30.50 -14.04 -6.00
C ALA A 214 -30.61 -12.85 -6.98
N GLY A 215 -30.24 -13.12 -8.23
CA GLY A 215 -30.80 -12.53 -9.44
C GLY A 215 -30.67 -13.55 -10.57
N GLU A 216 -31.76 -13.82 -11.29
CA GLU A 216 -32.01 -15.00 -12.11
C GLU A 216 -30.97 -15.37 -13.19
N VAL A 217 -30.61 -16.67 -13.18
CA VAL A 217 -30.16 -17.57 -14.26
C VAL A 217 -29.67 -16.97 -15.59
N GLY A 218 -28.35 -16.96 -15.74
CA GLY A 218 -27.64 -17.19 -17.01
C GLY A 218 -26.43 -18.09 -16.74
N ALA A 219 -26.28 -19.18 -17.49
CA ALA A 219 -25.26 -20.20 -17.25
C ALA A 219 -23.83 -19.63 -17.12
N PRO A 220 -22.97 -20.16 -16.22
CA PRO A 220 -21.62 -19.65 -16.04
C PRO A 220 -20.76 -19.98 -17.26
N THR A 221 -20.33 -18.95 -17.98
CA THR A 221 -19.19 -19.06 -18.90
C THR A 221 -17.90 -19.15 -18.09
N PRO A 222 -16.96 -20.04 -18.47
CA PRO A 222 -15.70 -20.17 -17.74
C PRO A 222 -14.89 -18.87 -17.86
N VAL A 223 -14.47 -18.33 -16.71
CA VAL A 223 -13.57 -17.19 -16.62
C VAL A 223 -12.24 -17.60 -17.23
N THR A 224 -12.01 -17.22 -18.48
CA THR A 224 -10.72 -17.38 -19.15
C THR A 224 -9.76 -16.32 -18.63
N ASP A 225 -8.51 -16.75 -18.41
CA ASP A 225 -7.37 -15.88 -18.16
C ASP A 225 -7.33 -14.76 -19.22
N ARG A 226 -7.49 -13.50 -18.78
CA ARG A 226 -7.51 -12.31 -19.65
C ARG A 226 -6.10 -11.92 -20.15
N SER A 227 -5.08 -12.69 -19.78
CA SER A 227 -3.74 -12.55 -20.33
C SER A 227 -3.70 -13.07 -21.77
N ASN A 228 -3.56 -12.16 -22.75
CA ASN A 228 -3.20 -12.50 -24.13
C ASN A 228 -1.75 -13.02 -24.26
N ARG A 229 -1.12 -13.49 -23.17
CA ARG A 229 0.24 -14.05 -23.14
C ARG A 229 0.19 -15.49 -22.67
N LEU A 230 0.78 -16.37 -23.46
CA LEU A 230 1.00 -17.78 -23.13
C LEU A 230 2.39 -17.96 -22.54
N LYS A 231 2.51 -18.97 -21.68
CA LYS A 231 3.79 -19.43 -21.14
C LYS A 231 4.45 -20.37 -22.14
N PHE A 232 5.74 -20.18 -22.39
CA PHE A 232 6.58 -21.11 -23.13
C PHE A 232 7.76 -21.50 -22.25
N THR A 233 8.13 -22.79 -22.28
CA THR A 233 9.16 -23.38 -21.44
C THR A 233 10.27 -23.92 -22.32
N CYS A 234 11.53 -23.64 -21.99
CA CYS A 234 12.68 -24.21 -22.68
C CYS A 234 12.78 -25.70 -22.37
N GLU A 235 12.87 -26.54 -23.40
CA GLU A 235 12.93 -27.99 -23.24
C GLU A 235 14.22 -28.50 -22.57
N LYS A 236 15.25 -27.64 -22.47
CA LYS A 236 16.57 -28.04 -21.96
C LYS A 236 16.81 -27.63 -20.51
N CYS A 237 16.49 -26.39 -20.15
CA CYS A 237 16.74 -25.84 -18.80
C CYS A 237 15.47 -25.61 -17.97
N GLY A 238 14.28 -25.64 -18.59
CA GLY A 238 13.02 -25.35 -17.89
C GLY A 238 12.72 -23.86 -17.69
N ASP A 239 13.52 -22.97 -18.27
CA ASP A 239 13.28 -21.52 -18.22
C ASP A 239 11.98 -21.14 -18.92
N ASN A 240 11.34 -20.07 -18.42
CA ASN A 240 10.00 -19.68 -18.84
C ASN A 240 10.00 -18.30 -19.47
N ILE A 241 9.33 -18.16 -20.62
CA ILE A 241 9.04 -16.88 -21.26
C ILE A 241 7.53 -16.73 -21.45
N TRP A 242 7.05 -15.48 -21.47
CA TRP A 242 5.64 -15.17 -21.71
C TRP A 242 5.49 -14.28 -22.93
N GLY A 243 4.72 -14.72 -23.92
CA GLY A 243 4.52 -13.97 -25.16
C GLY A 243 3.17 -14.26 -25.81
N LYS A 244 2.87 -13.56 -26.89
CA LYS A 244 1.60 -13.72 -27.62
C LYS A 244 1.46 -15.15 -28.15
N PRO A 245 0.24 -15.66 -28.45
CA PRO A 245 0.06 -16.99 -29.01
C PRO A 245 0.80 -17.24 -30.33
N SER A 246 1.08 -16.18 -31.09
CA SER A 246 1.84 -16.22 -32.34
C SER A 246 3.36 -16.17 -32.15
N LEU A 247 3.87 -16.26 -30.92
CA LEU A 247 5.31 -16.28 -30.65
C LEU A 247 5.91 -17.56 -31.24
N ALA A 248 6.76 -17.41 -32.25
CA ALA A 248 7.45 -18.50 -32.92
C ALA A 248 8.96 -18.23 -32.95
N ASN A 249 9.76 -19.30 -32.98
CA ASN A 249 11.20 -19.27 -33.23
C ASN A 249 12.04 -18.48 -32.21
N VAL A 250 11.63 -18.47 -30.93
CA VAL A 250 12.48 -17.92 -29.86
C VAL A 250 13.53 -18.97 -29.48
N LYS A 251 14.79 -18.63 -29.74
CA LYS A 251 15.96 -19.43 -29.34
C LYS A 251 16.45 -18.95 -27.99
N HIS A 252 16.85 -19.87 -27.13
CA HIS A 252 17.33 -19.55 -25.79
C HIS A 252 18.67 -18.80 -25.79
N GLY A 253 19.66 -19.27 -26.56
CA GLY A 253 21.04 -18.77 -26.49
C GLY A 253 21.80 -19.27 -25.25
N GLY A 254 23.12 -19.10 -25.26
CA GLY A 254 24.02 -19.56 -24.19
C GLY A 254 24.20 -21.08 -24.16
N GLU A 255 24.26 -21.66 -22.95
CA GLU A 255 24.47 -23.10 -22.73
C GLU A 255 23.32 -23.98 -23.27
N CYS A 256 22.17 -23.37 -23.56
CA CYS A 256 21.02 -24.03 -24.18
C CYS A 256 21.03 -24.01 -25.71
N GLY A 257 21.96 -23.29 -26.34
CA GLY A 257 22.10 -23.20 -27.79
C GLY A 257 20.80 -22.74 -28.46
N ASP A 258 20.43 -23.45 -29.55
CA ASP A 258 19.21 -23.21 -30.33
C ASP A 258 17.95 -23.89 -29.75
N ALA A 259 17.98 -24.32 -28.49
CA ALA A 259 16.82 -24.93 -27.85
C ALA A 259 15.58 -24.02 -27.95
N ALA A 260 14.47 -24.62 -28.40
CA ALA A 260 13.22 -23.93 -28.59
C ALA A 260 12.47 -23.80 -27.25
N PHE A 261 11.72 -22.71 -27.11
CA PHE A 261 10.69 -22.59 -26.10
C PHE A 261 9.39 -23.21 -26.64
N VAL A 262 8.91 -24.26 -25.98
CA VAL A 262 7.65 -24.93 -26.32
C VAL A 262 6.53 -24.45 -25.42
N ARG A 263 5.31 -24.38 -25.96
CA ARG A 263 4.13 -23.98 -25.19
C ARG A 263 3.89 -24.99 -24.05
N ALA A 264 3.85 -24.48 -22.82
CA ALA A 264 3.46 -25.27 -21.64
C ALA A 264 1.94 -25.38 -21.50
#